data_AF-G8X9D6-F1
#
_entry.id   AF-G8X9D6-F1
#
_cell.length_a   1.000
_cell.length_b   1.000
_cell.length_c   1.000
_cell.angle_alpha   90.00
_cell.angle_beta   90.00
_cell.angle_gamma   90.00
#
_symmetry.space_group_name_H-M   'P 1'
#
loop_
_entity.id
_entity.type
_entity.pdbx_description
1 polymer ?
#
loop_
_entity_poly.entity_id
_entity_poly.type
_entity_poly.pdbx_seq_one_letter_code
_entity_poly.pdbx_strand_id
1 'polypeptide(L)'
;MKKTVTAYHGTDRVFDQFSLNAEKRSHGTKGGIWFSSCPCVAHSYTNHAAYNEKYYIKALKHGDINGESIGNSSIIKCKLFFLNPLYFDAKGNHSGDLTGLRKVKPHEVCCGLIKPITMADLFLDAVERGHDGVIVENVEDLGGFSFMIKEKGSALSTIYGVVSPEQIVF
;
A
#
# COMPACT_ATOMS: atom_id res chain seq x y z
N MET A 1 -18.32 2.29 8.89
CA MET A 1 -17.82 1.42 9.98
C MET A 1 -16.47 1.97 10.40
N LYS A 2 -16.28 2.33 11.66
CA LYS A 2 -14.97 2.83 12.11
C LYS A 2 -13.97 1.66 12.19
N LYS A 3 -12.83 1.77 11.50
CA LYS A 3 -11.76 0.77 11.52
C LYS A 3 -10.43 1.46 11.81
N THR A 4 -9.71 0.94 12.80
CA THR A 4 -8.33 1.34 13.10
C THR A 4 -7.41 0.16 12.85
N VAL A 5 -6.35 0.34 12.07
CA VAL A 5 -5.40 -0.73 11.74
C VAL A 5 -3.97 -0.32 12.06
N THR A 6 -3.12 -1.28 12.41
CA THR A 6 -1.67 -1.06 12.38
C THR A 6 -1.20 -1.23 10.95
N ALA A 7 -0.44 -0.27 10.44
CA ALA A 7 0.09 -0.32 9.09
C ALA A 7 1.55 0.15 9.03
N TYR A 8 2.19 -0.15 7.90
CA TYR A 8 3.59 0.10 7.66
C TYR A 8 3.77 0.84 6.33
N HIS A 9 4.55 1.92 6.31
CA HIS A 9 4.96 2.61 5.09
C HIS A 9 6.47 2.55 4.94
N GLY A 10 6.95 2.18 3.75
CA GLY A 10 8.36 2.25 3.41
C GLY A 10 8.66 3.57 2.72
N THR A 11 9.65 4.31 3.19
CA THR A 11 10.09 5.54 2.52
C THR A 11 11.60 5.74 2.63
N ASP A 12 12.18 6.39 1.62
CA ASP A 12 13.56 6.88 1.65
C ASP A 12 13.64 8.36 2.01
N ARG A 13 12.51 8.97 2.41
CA ARG A 13 12.35 10.41 2.64
C ARG A 13 11.87 10.68 4.06
N VAL A 14 11.93 11.95 4.46
CA VAL A 14 11.25 12.43 5.67
C VAL A 14 9.73 12.32 5.45
N PHE A 15 9.03 11.72 6.41
CA PHE A 15 7.62 11.33 6.23
C PHE A 15 6.62 12.46 6.46
N ASP A 16 7.00 13.47 7.24
CA ASP A 16 6.20 14.66 7.53
C ASP A 16 5.71 15.41 6.27
N GLN A 17 6.36 15.20 5.13
CA GLN A 17 5.98 15.76 3.84
C GLN A 17 5.07 14.82 3.05
N PHE A 18 3.77 14.78 3.38
CA PHE A 18 2.77 13.90 2.77
C PHE A 18 2.78 13.93 1.22
N SER A 19 2.81 15.13 0.63
CA SER A 19 2.82 15.31 -0.84
C SER A 19 4.10 14.78 -1.51
N LEU A 20 5.20 14.70 -0.77
CA LEU A 20 6.47 14.15 -1.24
C LEU A 20 6.58 12.64 -0.97
N ASN A 21 5.72 12.06 -0.14
CA ASN A 21 5.63 10.61 0.11
C ASN A 21 4.54 9.92 -0.72
N ALA A 22 3.77 10.67 -1.51
CA ALA A 22 2.96 10.11 -2.60
C ALA A 22 3.91 9.46 -3.62
N GLU A 23 4.14 8.14 -3.49
CA GLU A 23 5.23 7.42 -4.18
C GLU A 23 5.26 7.56 -5.71
N LYS A 24 6.45 7.27 -6.28
CA LYS A 24 6.71 7.14 -7.73
C LYS A 24 5.75 6.16 -8.44
N ARG A 25 5.23 5.13 -7.76
CA ARG A 25 4.25 4.16 -8.32
C ARG A 25 2.81 4.65 -8.24
N SER A 26 2.56 5.71 -7.46
CA SER A 26 1.27 6.35 -7.25
C SER A 26 1.01 7.49 -8.24
N HIS A 27 1.78 7.59 -9.33
CA HIS A 27 1.70 8.70 -10.30
C HIS A 27 0.28 8.91 -10.87
N GLY A 28 -0.61 7.92 -10.77
CA GLY A 28 -2.04 8.02 -11.12
C GLY A 28 -3.00 8.42 -9.97
N THR A 29 -2.57 8.39 -8.70
CA THR A 29 -3.45 8.59 -7.52
C THR A 29 -3.60 10.03 -7.05
N LYS A 30 -2.86 10.99 -7.66
CA LYS A 30 -2.91 12.43 -7.33
C LYS A 30 -2.75 12.75 -5.83
N GLY A 31 -1.90 12.02 -5.10
CA GLY A 31 -1.54 12.36 -3.72
C GLY A 31 -1.84 11.29 -2.66
N GLY A 32 -2.31 10.09 -3.04
CA GLY A 32 -2.50 9.00 -2.08
C GLY A 32 -1.19 8.46 -1.51
N ILE A 33 -1.17 8.18 -0.20
CA ILE A 33 -0.10 7.43 0.47
C ILE A 33 -0.56 5.99 0.71
N TRP A 34 0.33 5.04 0.43
CA TRP A 34 0.07 3.62 0.56
C TRP A 34 0.81 3.03 1.75
N PHE A 35 0.15 2.12 2.44
CA PHE A 35 0.69 1.37 3.56
C PHE A 35 0.39 -0.12 3.38
N SER A 36 1.14 -0.98 4.04
CA SER A 36 0.89 -2.43 4.09
C SER A 36 0.64 -2.90 5.52
N SER A 37 -0.11 -3.99 5.67
CA SER A 37 -0.19 -4.74 6.93
C SER A 37 1.10 -5.49 7.27
N CYS A 38 2.00 -5.63 6.29
CA CYS A 38 3.25 -6.36 6.43
C CYS A 38 4.46 -5.42 6.27
N PRO A 39 5.37 -5.35 7.27
CA PRO A 39 6.55 -4.50 7.17
C PRO A 39 7.52 -4.94 6.06
N CYS A 40 7.56 -6.24 5.71
CA CYS A 40 8.38 -6.72 4.58
C CYS A 40 7.90 -6.14 3.25
N VAL A 41 6.58 -6.08 3.06
CA VAL A 41 5.96 -5.52 1.86
C VAL A 41 6.18 -4.01 1.81
N ALA A 42 5.97 -3.31 2.93
CA ALA A 42 6.28 -1.88 3.01
C ALA A 42 7.75 -1.58 2.69
N HIS A 43 8.69 -2.38 3.21
CA HIS A 43 10.11 -2.26 2.87
C HIS A 43 10.36 -2.42 1.36
N SER A 44 9.59 -3.27 0.68
CA SER A 44 9.76 -3.51 -0.76
C SER A 44 9.49 -2.27 -1.62
N TYR A 45 8.85 -1.23 -1.06
CA TYR A 45 8.57 0.03 -1.75
C TYR A 45 9.74 1.03 -1.70
N THR A 46 10.78 0.77 -0.91
CA THR A 46 11.94 1.66 -0.84
C THR A 46 12.94 1.39 -1.97
N ASN A 47 13.76 2.38 -2.36
CA ASN A 47 14.77 2.22 -3.40
C ASN A 47 15.88 1.22 -3.00
N HIS A 48 16.09 0.99 -1.70
CA HIS A 48 17.03 -0.01 -1.19
C HIS A 48 16.39 -1.38 -0.92
N ALA A 49 15.14 -1.59 -1.31
CA ALA A 49 14.45 -2.89 -1.29
C ALA A 49 15.12 -3.98 -2.14
N ALA A 50 16.15 -3.63 -2.92
CA ALA A 50 16.98 -4.58 -3.64
C ALA A 50 17.71 -5.53 -2.65
N TYR A 51 16.98 -6.55 -2.21
CA TYR A 51 17.48 -7.83 -1.70
C TYR A 51 18.54 -7.76 -0.62
N ASN A 52 18.18 -7.32 0.58
CA ASN A 52 19.02 -7.61 1.73
C ASN A 52 18.25 -7.69 3.05
N GLU A 53 18.09 -8.91 3.56
CA GLU A 53 17.53 -9.23 4.88
C GLU A 53 18.15 -8.39 6.01
N LYS A 54 19.45 -8.07 5.92
CA LYS A 54 20.14 -7.21 6.89
C LYS A 54 19.54 -5.81 6.97
N TYR A 55 19.13 -5.24 5.84
CA TYR A 55 18.52 -3.91 5.79
C TYR A 55 17.07 -3.94 6.26
N TYR A 56 16.33 -5.00 5.97
CA TYR A 56 15.02 -5.24 6.56
C TYR A 56 15.09 -5.34 8.10
N ILE A 57 15.99 -6.16 8.64
CA ILE A 57 16.20 -6.29 10.09
C ILE A 57 16.62 -4.95 10.70
N LYS A 58 17.48 -4.20 10.01
CA LYS A 58 17.90 -2.85 10.43
C LYS A 58 16.70 -1.90 10.46
N ALA A 59 15.88 -1.86 9.41
CA ALA A 59 14.70 -1.00 9.33
C ALA A 59 13.65 -1.35 10.40
N LEU A 60 13.49 -2.63 10.76
CA LEU A 60 12.64 -3.04 11.89
C LEU A 60 13.19 -2.62 13.26
N LYS A 61 14.51 -2.71 13.44
CA LYS A 61 15.19 -2.34 14.71
C LYS A 61 15.23 -0.84 14.94
N HIS A 62 15.28 -0.06 13.87
CA HIS A 62 15.27 1.41 13.88
C HIS A 62 13.91 1.98 13.48
N GLY A 63 12.81 1.25 13.68
CA GLY A 63 11.46 1.78 13.47
C GLY A 63 11.27 3.00 14.37
N ASP A 64 11.55 4.18 13.83
CA ASP A 64 11.55 5.44 14.55
C ASP A 64 10.09 5.81 14.85
N ILE A 65 9.71 5.62 16.10
CA ILE A 65 8.38 5.92 16.63
C ILE A 65 8.12 7.44 16.65
N ASN A 66 9.13 8.27 16.33
CA ASN A 66 9.07 9.73 16.47
C ASN A 66 9.26 10.52 15.16
N GLY A 67 9.17 9.89 13.98
CA GLY A 67 9.08 10.63 12.71
C GLY A 67 10.34 11.33 12.22
N GLU A 68 11.50 11.15 12.86
CA GLU A 68 12.78 11.63 12.33
C GLU A 68 13.35 10.61 11.34
N SER A 69 13.30 10.92 10.03
CA SER A 69 13.97 10.11 9.03
C SER A 69 15.49 10.24 9.17
N ILE A 70 16.18 9.17 9.56
CA ILE A 70 17.62 9.00 9.36
C ILE A 70 17.81 8.09 8.14
N GLY A 71 18.50 8.60 7.10
CA GLY A 71 18.40 8.10 5.72
C GLY A 71 18.73 6.63 5.37
N ASN A 72 18.55 6.35 4.06
CA ASN A 72 18.72 5.11 3.26
C ASN A 72 17.66 4.00 3.40
N SER A 73 16.38 4.35 3.63
CA SER A 73 15.18 3.47 3.78
C SER A 73 14.74 3.24 5.22
N SER A 74 13.52 3.69 5.52
CA SER A 74 12.85 3.54 6.81
C SER A 74 11.52 2.81 6.64
N ILE A 75 11.11 2.07 7.68
CA ILE A 75 9.75 1.52 7.80
C ILE A 75 9.05 2.27 8.93
N ILE A 76 7.97 2.94 8.61
CA ILE A 76 7.18 3.72 9.55
C ILE A 76 6.01 2.87 9.97
N LYS A 77 5.90 2.62 11.27
CA LYS A 77 4.76 1.94 11.88
C LYS A 77 3.82 3.00 12.42
N CYS A 78 2.57 2.98 11.98
CA CYS A 78 1.55 3.89 12.47
C CYS A 78 0.20 3.16 12.64
N LYS A 79 -0.77 3.89 13.17
CA LYS A 79 -2.18 3.54 13.12
C LYS A 79 -2.86 4.32 12.00
N LEU A 80 -3.69 3.64 11.23
CA LEU A 80 -4.56 4.27 10.24
C LEU A 80 -5.99 4.25 10.73
N PHE A 81 -6.72 5.34 10.50
CA PHE A 81 -8.11 5.50 10.87
C PHE A 81 -9.00 5.68 9.63
N PHE A 82 -10.03 4.84 9.51
CA PHE A 82 -11.01 4.89 8.44
C PHE A 82 -12.44 4.90 9.02
N LEU A 83 -13.29 5.76 8.47
CA LEU A 83 -14.72 5.88 8.74
C LEU A 83 -15.57 5.19 7.67
N ASN A 84 -15.18 5.34 6.40
CA ASN A 84 -15.91 4.86 5.22
C ASN A 84 -14.97 4.44 4.08
N PRO A 85 -14.08 3.46 4.28
CA PRO A 85 -13.14 3.07 3.24
C PRO A 85 -13.84 2.21 2.18
N LEU A 86 -13.35 2.28 0.94
CA LEU A 86 -13.67 1.32 -0.10
C LEU A 86 -12.96 0.00 0.21
N TYR A 87 -13.71 -1.09 0.30
CA TYR A 87 -13.15 -2.43 0.49
C TYR A 87 -13.03 -3.18 -0.84
N PHE A 88 -11.90 -3.83 -1.03
CA PHE A 88 -11.66 -4.72 -2.17
C PHE A 88 -10.92 -5.98 -1.72
N ASP A 89 -11.31 -7.14 -2.24
CA ASP A 89 -10.62 -8.40 -2.00
C ASP A 89 -9.87 -8.79 -3.27
N ALA A 90 -8.54 -8.81 -3.20
CA ALA A 90 -7.68 -9.16 -4.32
C ALA A 90 -7.66 -10.66 -4.63
N LYS A 91 -8.19 -11.52 -3.75
CA LYS A 91 -8.27 -12.98 -3.96
C LYS A 91 -6.93 -13.63 -4.31
N GLY A 92 -5.83 -13.11 -3.77
CA GLY A 92 -4.48 -13.58 -4.05
C GLY A 92 -3.85 -12.99 -5.30
N ASN A 93 -4.51 -12.05 -5.99
CA ASN A 93 -3.92 -11.40 -7.15
C ASN A 93 -2.80 -10.42 -6.76
N HIS A 94 -1.88 -10.18 -7.70
CA HIS A 94 -0.84 -9.19 -7.57
C HIS A 94 -1.39 -7.75 -7.53
N SER A 95 -0.69 -6.85 -6.84
CA SER A 95 -1.04 -5.44 -6.70
C SER A 95 -1.21 -4.69 -8.04
N GLY A 96 -0.56 -5.17 -9.11
CA GLY A 96 -0.70 -4.63 -10.47
C GLY A 96 -1.77 -5.29 -11.34
N ASP A 97 -2.43 -6.35 -10.87
CA ASP A 97 -3.34 -7.18 -11.66
C ASP A 97 -4.57 -7.63 -10.84
N LEU A 98 -5.31 -6.67 -10.28
CA LEU A 98 -6.50 -6.96 -9.48
C LEU A 98 -7.66 -7.31 -10.44
N THR A 99 -7.62 -8.51 -11.01
CA THR A 99 -8.72 -9.02 -11.85
C THR A 99 -9.89 -9.40 -10.96
N GLY A 100 -10.79 -8.43 -10.76
CA GLY A 100 -11.97 -8.61 -9.93
C GLY A 100 -13.03 -7.58 -10.24
N LEU A 101 -13.75 -7.77 -11.36
CA LEU A 101 -15.12 -7.27 -11.55
C LEU A 101 -15.35 -5.77 -11.29
N ARG A 102 -14.85 -4.89 -12.18
CA ARG A 102 -15.71 -3.77 -12.58
C ARG A 102 -16.65 -4.36 -13.61
N LYS A 103 -17.97 -4.22 -13.42
CA LYS A 103 -18.90 -4.25 -14.55
C LYS A 103 -18.43 -3.13 -15.49
N VAL A 104 -17.57 -3.48 -16.43
CA VAL A 104 -16.99 -2.55 -17.40
C VAL A 104 -18.16 -1.88 -18.09
N LYS A 105 -18.19 -0.54 -18.14
CA LYS A 105 -19.18 0.14 -18.98
C LYS A 105 -18.96 -0.39 -20.41
N PRO A 106 -20.02 -0.77 -21.16
CA PRO A 106 -19.88 -1.47 -22.45
C PRO A 106 -18.94 -0.78 -23.46
N HIS A 107 -18.70 0.51 -23.28
CA HIS A 107 -17.93 1.38 -24.16
C HIS A 107 -16.41 1.36 -23.89
N GLU A 108 -15.93 0.73 -22.81
CA GLU A 108 -14.50 0.69 -22.45
C GLU A 108 -13.79 -0.60 -22.89
N VAL A 109 -14.49 -1.49 -23.60
CA VAL A 109 -13.92 -2.68 -24.23
C VAL A 109 -13.25 -2.27 -25.54
N CYS A 110 -12.02 -1.77 -25.44
CA CYS A 110 -11.16 -1.67 -26.61
C CYS A 110 -10.47 -3.02 -26.79
N CYS A 111 -10.81 -3.74 -27.86
CA CYS A 111 -10.16 -4.99 -28.30
C CYS A 111 -10.39 -6.26 -27.46
N GLY A 112 -11.50 -6.37 -26.71
CA GLY A 112 -11.89 -7.65 -26.07
C GLY A 112 -11.04 -8.09 -24.86
N LEU A 113 -10.10 -7.26 -24.41
CA LEU A 113 -9.33 -7.47 -23.19
C LEU A 113 -9.95 -6.66 -22.05
N ILE A 114 -10.42 -7.33 -21.00
CA ILE A 114 -10.81 -6.67 -19.75
C ILE A 114 -9.53 -6.08 -19.16
N LYS A 115 -9.42 -4.75 -19.15
CA LYS A 115 -8.27 -4.10 -18.50
C LYS A 115 -8.27 -4.47 -17.01
N PRO A 116 -7.13 -4.90 -16.45
CA PRO A 116 -7.03 -5.18 -15.03
C PRO A 116 -7.29 -3.90 -14.22
N ILE A 117 -7.92 -4.05 -13.06
CA ILE A 117 -8.07 -2.94 -12.12
C ILE A 117 -6.73 -2.79 -11.39
N THR A 118 -6.22 -1.57 -11.33
CA THR A 118 -5.03 -1.26 -10.54
C THR A 118 -5.40 -0.72 -9.17
N MET A 119 -4.47 -0.75 -8.22
CA MET A 119 -4.61 -0.06 -6.93
C MET A 119 -4.92 1.44 -7.12
N ALA A 120 -4.38 2.06 -8.17
CA ALA A 120 -4.65 3.46 -8.49
C ALA A 120 -6.11 3.68 -8.93
N ASP A 121 -6.68 2.76 -9.71
CA ASP A 121 -8.08 2.84 -10.12
C ASP A 121 -9.03 2.72 -8.92
N LEU A 122 -8.71 1.82 -7.98
CA LEU A 122 -9.49 1.69 -6.74
C LEU A 122 -9.40 2.96 -5.89
N PHE A 123 -8.23 3.60 -5.84
CA PHE A 123 -8.05 4.86 -5.13
C PHE A 123 -8.86 6.00 -5.74
N LEU A 124 -8.83 6.14 -7.07
CA LEU A 124 -9.62 7.14 -7.76
C LEU A 124 -11.13 6.89 -7.58
N ASP A 125 -11.58 5.63 -7.70
CA ASP A 125 -12.98 5.26 -7.44
C ASP A 125 -13.41 5.57 -6.00
N ALA A 126 -12.52 5.34 -5.03
CA ALA A 126 -12.76 5.69 -3.64
C ALA A 126 -12.97 7.20 -3.47
N VAL A 127 -12.06 8.02 -4.00
CA VAL A 127 -12.16 9.48 -3.94
C VAL A 127 -13.43 9.97 -4.64
N GLU A 128 -13.72 9.50 -5.86
CA GLU A 128 -14.91 9.90 -6.63
C GLU A 128 -16.23 9.58 -5.93
N ARG A 129 -16.27 8.53 -5.12
CA ARG A 129 -17.48 8.08 -4.40
C ARG A 129 -17.55 8.58 -2.96
N GLY A 130 -16.61 9.44 -2.53
CA GLY A 130 -16.58 9.99 -1.17
C GLY A 130 -16.20 8.95 -0.11
N HIS A 131 -15.43 7.93 -0.48
CA HIS A 131 -14.74 7.07 0.48
C HIS A 131 -13.52 7.81 1.03
N ASP A 132 -13.21 7.55 2.30
CA ASP A 132 -12.04 8.15 2.96
C ASP A 132 -10.79 7.29 2.81
N GLY A 133 -10.76 6.33 1.90
CA GLY A 133 -9.59 5.48 1.69
C GLY A 133 -9.92 4.19 0.99
N VAL A 134 -8.90 3.36 0.81
CA VAL A 134 -9.03 2.03 0.21
C VAL A 134 -8.40 1.00 1.13
N ILE A 135 -9.08 -0.13 1.31
CA ILE A 135 -8.53 -1.31 1.97
C ILE A 135 -8.62 -2.46 0.97
N VAL A 136 -7.45 -2.96 0.55
CA VAL A 136 -7.33 -4.07 -0.39
C VAL A 136 -6.76 -5.27 0.35
N GLU A 137 -7.58 -6.28 0.60
CA GLU A 137 -7.20 -7.49 1.32
C GLU A 137 -6.70 -8.59 0.37
N ASN A 138 -5.96 -9.55 0.91
CA ASN A 138 -5.49 -10.74 0.19
C ASN A 138 -4.62 -10.44 -1.04
N VAL A 139 -3.77 -9.41 -0.97
CA VAL A 139 -2.88 -9.01 -2.08
C VAL A 139 -1.58 -9.80 -2.06
N GLU A 140 -1.21 -10.41 -3.18
CA GLU A 140 0.11 -11.01 -3.38
C GLU A 140 1.11 -9.93 -3.79
N ASP A 141 1.71 -9.26 -2.81
CA ASP A 141 2.61 -8.11 -3.01
C ASP A 141 3.97 -8.32 -2.34
N LEU A 142 4.52 -9.52 -2.47
CA LEU A 142 5.72 -9.96 -1.75
C LEU A 142 7.03 -9.28 -2.18
N GLY A 143 7.00 -8.47 -3.26
CA GLY A 143 8.22 -7.97 -3.89
C GLY A 143 9.25 -9.07 -4.13
N GLY A 144 10.52 -8.80 -3.84
CA GLY A 144 11.61 -9.79 -3.87
C GLY A 144 11.68 -10.72 -2.63
N PHE A 145 10.84 -10.53 -1.62
CA PHE A 145 10.92 -11.23 -0.33
C PHE A 145 10.01 -12.46 -0.24
N SER A 146 9.57 -12.99 -1.39
CA SER A 146 8.67 -14.15 -1.45
C SER A 146 9.22 -15.40 -0.74
N PHE A 147 10.54 -15.51 -0.60
CA PHE A 147 11.20 -16.59 0.12
C PHE A 147 11.05 -16.50 1.66
N MET A 148 11.02 -15.30 2.26
CA MET A 148 10.92 -15.15 3.73
C MET A 148 9.51 -15.35 4.26
N ILE A 149 8.49 -15.15 3.41
CA ILE A 149 7.08 -15.15 3.83
C ILE A 149 6.46 -16.55 3.72
N LYS A 150 7.01 -17.43 2.86
CA LYS A 150 6.57 -18.82 2.71
C LYS A 150 6.70 -19.65 3.99
N GLU A 151 7.63 -19.34 4.88
CA GLU A 151 7.80 -20.05 6.16
C GLU A 151 6.78 -19.65 7.25
N LYS A 152 5.99 -18.58 7.06
CA LYS A 152 5.09 -18.03 8.11
C LYS A 152 3.59 -18.09 7.80
N GLY A 153 3.17 -18.81 6.76
CA GLY A 153 1.78 -19.25 6.61
C GLY A 153 0.82 -18.32 5.86
N SER A 154 1.26 -17.20 5.28
CA SER A 154 0.52 -16.56 4.17
C SER A 154 1.38 -15.57 3.40
N ALA A 155 1.42 -15.75 2.08
CA ALA A 155 2.02 -14.89 1.07
C ALA A 155 1.26 -13.56 0.85
N LEU A 156 0.15 -13.37 1.55
CA LEU A 156 -0.79 -12.29 1.27
C LEU A 156 -0.69 -11.18 2.31
N SER A 157 -0.88 -9.95 1.85
CA SER A 157 -0.92 -8.75 2.69
C SER A 157 -2.19 -7.96 2.44
N THR A 158 -2.47 -7.00 3.32
CA THR A 158 -3.51 -5.99 3.12
C THR A 158 -2.80 -4.69 2.80
N ILE A 159 -3.22 -4.03 1.72
CA ILE A 159 -2.71 -2.73 1.33
C ILE A 159 -3.76 -1.66 1.64
N TYR A 160 -3.32 -0.55 2.19
CA TYR A 160 -4.15 0.56 2.63
C TYR A 160 -3.80 1.82 1.84
N GLY A 161 -4.79 2.43 1.18
CA GLY A 161 -4.66 3.72 0.53
C GLY A 161 -5.28 4.81 1.38
N VAL A 162 -4.50 5.81 1.74
CA VAL A 162 -4.91 6.96 2.56
C VAL A 162 -5.09 8.18 1.66
N VAL A 163 -6.25 8.84 1.77
CA VAL A 163 -6.60 10.03 0.98
C VAL A 163 -6.28 11.33 1.71
N SER A 164 -6.15 11.29 3.05
CA SER A 164 -5.94 12.46 3.90
C SER A 164 -4.94 12.19 5.02
N PRO A 165 -4.01 13.11 5.34
CA PRO A 165 -3.01 12.93 6.39
C PRO A 165 -3.60 12.73 7.79
N GLU A 166 -4.78 13.28 8.07
CA GLU A 166 -5.48 13.17 9.37
C GLU A 166 -5.87 11.73 9.72
N GLN A 167 -5.80 10.83 8.75
CA GLN A 167 -6.05 9.41 8.95
C GLN A 167 -4.84 8.68 9.56
N ILE A 168 -3.67 9.32 9.57
CA ILE A 168 -2.41 8.74 10.07
C ILE A 168 -2.23 9.20 11.52
N VAL A 169 -2.09 8.23 12.42
CA VAL A 169 -1.88 8.45 13.85
C VAL A 169 -0.59 7.72 14.26
N PHE A 170 0.35 8.45 14.85
CA PHE A 170 1.64 7.92 15.31
C PHE A 170 1.59 7.44 16.76
#